data_AF-A0A1S4AF12-F1
#
_entry.id   AF-A0A1S4AF12-F1
#
_cell.length_a   1.000
_cell.length_b   1.000
_cell.length_c   1.000
_cell.angle_alpha   90.00
_cell.angle_beta   90.00
_cell.angle_gamma   90.00
#
_symmetry.space_group_name_H-M   'P 1'
#
loop_
_entity.id
_entity.type
_entity.pdbx_description
1 polymer ?
#
loop_
_entity_poly.entity_id
_entity_poly.type
_entity_poly.pdbx_seq_one_letter_code
_entity_poly.pdbx_strand_id
1 'polypeptide(L)'
;MAEISEAEGDREVPICPSIPSGEQTVWADASSLLHLACNDLRDGELMHGGNFNLFAAMSALEIMDPKMDSGMVRTYYSVDEAIEYGAAPIPLSFDKTVDVQRTIDIMDHLLACEATWHKGCSLAQTVFSCLYLLRPDITSSHALLHSYCNVIRATCNAVVSTVSDTRTNEEEDLFTMTHGLPLKVDGDDKCLTMLHAVEETIARQLRACKSTLSRKRVTEDIEPLQNNPDLEEGFCKALLCRLRFRKHLYHVVTNMKRPQGRGLELAKKHIACCFQELDSTSESVEFLRSTVAQGTLEDGTENETTASGCQPIGFDSTLNSRLSAPTPPRAIQTIRWKKAVEYFQKLLHELEIICSYNMDPVFEGVLRFVVEFQKFQPELVARAHLQVSF
;
A
#
# COMPACT_ATOMS: atom_id res chain seq x y z
N MET A 1 28.40 44.02 -67.03
CA MET A 1 28.14 42.58 -67.21
C MET A 1 28.61 41.86 -65.96
N ALA A 2 27.67 41.53 -65.08
CA ALA A 2 27.67 40.40 -64.17
C ALA A 2 26.44 40.59 -63.26
N GLU A 3 25.35 39.91 -63.63
CA GLU A 3 24.16 39.71 -62.80
C GLU A 3 24.57 38.91 -61.56
N ILE A 4 24.12 39.33 -60.38
CA ILE A 4 24.19 38.53 -59.15
C ILE A 4 22.75 38.11 -58.86
N SER A 5 22.49 36.82 -59.02
CA SER A 5 21.19 36.18 -58.88
C SER A 5 20.69 36.23 -57.44
N GLU A 6 19.41 36.58 -57.28
CA GLU A 6 18.61 36.31 -56.10
C GLU A 6 18.56 34.80 -55.85
N ALA A 7 18.91 34.40 -54.63
CA ALA A 7 18.63 33.07 -54.11
C ALA A 7 17.86 33.27 -52.80
N GLU A 8 16.55 33.45 -52.92
CA GLU A 8 15.61 33.24 -51.82
C GLU A 8 15.66 31.75 -51.45
N GLY A 9 16.40 31.44 -50.40
CA GLY A 9 16.34 30.15 -49.74
C GLY A 9 15.14 30.15 -48.81
N ASP A 10 14.04 29.57 -49.29
CA ASP A 10 12.86 29.21 -48.51
C ASP A 10 13.31 28.40 -47.28
N ARG A 11 13.35 29.05 -46.11
CA ARG A 11 13.51 28.33 -44.84
C ARG A 11 12.13 27.80 -44.50
N GLU A 12 11.85 26.56 -44.91
CA GLU A 12 10.70 25.80 -44.43
C GLU A 12 10.68 25.85 -42.90
N VAL A 13 9.77 26.65 -42.36
CA VAL A 13 9.38 26.60 -40.95
C VAL A 13 8.86 25.18 -40.72
N PRO A 14 9.33 24.44 -39.71
CA PRO A 14 8.81 23.11 -39.43
C PRO A 14 7.30 23.25 -39.23
N ILE A 15 6.52 22.65 -40.12
CA ILE A 15 5.06 22.62 -40.00
C ILE A 15 4.78 21.81 -38.73
N CYS A 16 4.49 22.50 -37.63
CA CYS A 16 3.97 21.87 -36.43
C CYS A 16 2.74 21.05 -36.85
N PRO A 17 2.70 19.74 -36.59
CA PRO A 17 1.52 18.96 -36.90
C PRO A 17 0.34 19.60 -36.17
N SER A 18 -0.70 19.94 -36.94
CA SER A 18 -1.93 20.54 -36.41
C SER A 18 -2.45 19.67 -35.28
N ILE A 19 -2.46 20.21 -34.05
CA ILE A 19 -2.97 19.53 -32.86
C ILE A 19 -4.42 19.13 -33.19
N PRO A 20 -4.78 17.83 -33.14
CA PRO A 20 -6.11 17.39 -33.52
C PRO A 20 -7.14 18.08 -32.62
N SER A 21 -8.03 18.86 -33.23
CA SER A 21 -9.12 19.55 -32.56
C SER A 21 -10.43 18.80 -32.83
N GLY A 22 -11.28 18.66 -31.81
CA GLY A 22 -12.60 18.06 -31.99
C GLY A 22 -13.45 18.88 -32.97
N GLU A 23 -14.53 18.31 -33.51
CA GLU A 23 -15.37 18.89 -34.58
C GLU A 23 -15.88 20.33 -34.35
N GLN A 24 -15.75 20.88 -33.12
CA GLN A 24 -16.20 22.23 -32.74
C GLN A 24 -15.10 23.12 -32.10
N THR A 25 -13.83 22.71 -32.15
CA THR A 25 -12.72 23.48 -31.56
C THR A 25 -11.64 23.74 -32.60
N VAL A 26 -10.99 24.91 -32.55
CA VAL A 26 -9.85 25.26 -33.39
C VAL A 26 -8.73 25.74 -32.48
N TRP A 27 -7.56 25.11 -32.58
CA TRP A 27 -6.35 25.57 -31.90
C TRP A 27 -5.67 26.64 -32.75
N ALA A 28 -5.28 27.75 -32.12
CA ALA A 28 -4.47 28.79 -32.74
C ALA A 28 -3.15 28.94 -31.99
N ASP A 29 -2.04 29.00 -32.71
CA ASP A 29 -0.73 29.20 -32.13
C ASP A 29 -0.55 30.66 -31.68
N ALA A 30 -0.27 30.85 -30.38
CA ALA A 30 -0.03 32.15 -29.77
C ALA A 30 1.45 32.41 -29.44
N SER A 31 2.37 31.51 -29.81
CA SER A 31 3.78 31.56 -29.43
C SER A 31 4.46 32.87 -29.84
N SER A 32 4.24 33.32 -31.08
CA SER A 32 4.81 34.59 -31.58
C SER A 32 4.29 35.81 -30.83
N LEU A 33 2.99 35.83 -30.48
CA LEU A 33 2.39 36.91 -29.71
C LEU A 33 2.98 36.99 -28.31
N LEU A 34 3.12 35.84 -27.63
CA LEU A 34 3.72 35.75 -26.30
C LEU A 34 5.19 36.18 -26.31
N HIS A 35 5.97 35.77 -27.31
CA HIS A 35 7.36 36.19 -27.46
C HIS A 35 7.52 37.70 -27.61
N LEU A 36 6.67 38.34 -28.43
CA LEU A 36 6.70 39.79 -28.61
C LEU A 36 6.34 40.52 -27.31
N ALA A 37 5.28 40.09 -26.62
CA ALA A 37 4.89 40.68 -25.34
C ALA A 37 5.98 40.53 -24.26
N CYS A 38 6.68 39.39 -24.22
CA CYS A 38 7.80 39.17 -23.32
C CYS A 38 9.00 40.08 -23.62
N ASN A 39 9.26 40.43 -24.89
CA ASN A 39 10.36 41.32 -25.26
C ASN A 39 10.11 42.78 -24.87
N ASP A 40 8.84 43.18 -24.72
CA ASP A 40 8.46 44.53 -24.31
C ASP A 40 8.52 44.74 -22.78
N LEU A 41 8.57 43.64 -22.00
CA LEU A 41 8.69 43.66 -20.54
C LEU A 41 10.11 44.03 -20.09
N ARG A 42 10.21 44.89 -19.06
CA ARG A 42 11.50 45.26 -18.45
C ARG A 42 11.86 44.33 -17.29
N ASP A 43 13.13 44.34 -16.90
CA ASP A 43 13.61 43.61 -15.73
C ASP A 43 12.81 44.01 -14.48
N GLY A 44 12.22 42.99 -13.82
CA GLY A 44 11.41 43.17 -12.61
C GLY A 44 9.91 43.41 -12.86
N GLU A 45 9.48 43.50 -14.11
CA GLU A 45 8.05 43.56 -14.46
C GLU A 45 7.45 42.15 -14.58
N LEU A 46 6.20 41.98 -14.13
CA LEU A 46 5.46 40.72 -14.19
C LEU A 46 4.03 40.99 -14.64
N MET A 47 3.59 40.35 -15.72
CA MET A 47 2.19 40.33 -16.12
C MET A 47 1.45 39.23 -15.38
N HIS A 48 0.43 39.61 -14.61
CA HIS A 48 -0.42 38.66 -13.89
C HIS A 48 -1.85 39.18 -13.77
N GLY A 49 -2.81 38.30 -13.46
CA GLY A 49 -4.18 38.70 -13.18
C GLY A 49 -4.28 39.54 -11.89
N GLY A 50 -5.28 40.43 -11.80
CA GLY A 50 -5.43 41.34 -10.64
C GLY A 50 -5.58 40.66 -9.28
N ASN A 51 -6.01 39.39 -9.25
CA ASN A 51 -6.17 38.60 -8.01
C ASN A 51 -4.97 37.68 -7.71
N PHE A 52 -3.91 37.73 -8.51
CA PHE A 52 -2.74 36.88 -8.32
C PHE A 52 -1.85 37.39 -7.19
N ASN A 53 -1.37 36.47 -6.35
CA ASN A 53 -0.48 36.76 -5.24
C ASN A 53 0.82 35.95 -5.40
N LEU A 54 1.97 36.61 -5.32
CA LEU A 54 3.29 35.96 -5.40
C LEU A 54 3.49 34.90 -4.31
N PHE A 55 2.85 35.05 -3.15
CA PHE A 55 2.90 34.02 -2.11
C PHE A 55 2.27 32.69 -2.59
N ALA A 56 1.21 32.75 -3.39
CA ALA A 56 0.59 31.55 -3.98
C ALA A 56 1.48 30.91 -5.06
N ALA A 57 2.36 31.69 -5.70
CA ALA A 57 3.33 31.18 -6.66
C ALA A 57 4.44 30.35 -6.02
N MET A 58 4.70 30.53 -4.71
CA MET A 58 5.74 29.79 -3.99
C MET A 58 5.46 28.28 -3.89
N SER A 59 4.21 27.84 -4.08
CA SER A 59 3.83 26.43 -4.12
C SER A 59 3.68 25.88 -5.55
N ALA A 60 3.97 26.67 -6.58
CA ALA A 60 3.89 26.22 -7.96
C ALA A 60 4.95 25.15 -8.25
N LEU A 61 4.56 24.13 -9.02
CA LEU A 61 5.49 23.13 -9.52
C LEU A 61 6.20 23.67 -10.76
N GLU A 62 7.48 23.35 -10.88
CA GLU A 62 8.29 23.65 -12.06
C GLU A 62 8.38 22.40 -12.94
N ILE A 63 7.84 22.50 -14.16
CA ILE A 63 7.90 21.44 -15.16
C ILE A 63 9.36 21.31 -15.63
N MET A 64 9.81 20.08 -15.88
CA MET A 64 11.19 19.73 -16.26
C MET A 64 12.24 19.89 -15.15
N ASP A 65 11.86 20.23 -13.92
CA ASP A 65 12.75 20.14 -12.76
C ASP A 65 12.66 18.73 -12.13
N PRO A 66 13.76 17.98 -11.97
CA PRO A 66 13.74 16.61 -11.44
C PRO A 66 13.18 16.47 -10.01
N LYS A 67 13.20 17.53 -9.23
CA LYS A 67 12.73 17.56 -7.83
C LYS A 67 11.29 18.04 -7.72
N MET A 68 10.76 18.75 -8.71
CA MET A 68 9.42 19.34 -8.68
C MET A 68 8.45 18.66 -9.66
N ASP A 69 8.96 18.07 -10.74
CA ASP A 69 8.15 17.46 -11.80
C ASP A 69 8.12 15.93 -11.68
N SER A 70 7.01 15.40 -11.16
CA SER A 70 6.74 13.96 -11.18
C SER A 70 6.56 13.39 -12.60
N GLY A 71 6.37 14.27 -13.59
CA GLY A 71 6.29 14.02 -15.03
C GLY A 71 7.64 13.84 -15.74
N MET A 72 8.77 14.04 -15.05
CA MET A 72 10.12 13.92 -15.63
C MET A 72 10.66 12.47 -15.71
N VAL A 73 9.94 11.48 -15.18
CA VAL A 73 10.36 10.07 -15.24
C VAL A 73 10.40 9.60 -16.70
N ARG A 74 11.49 8.92 -17.10
CA ARG A 74 11.76 8.63 -18.53
C ARG A 74 10.87 7.56 -19.14
N THR A 75 10.27 6.71 -18.32
CA THR A 75 9.45 5.58 -18.75
C THR A 75 8.22 5.51 -17.86
N TYR A 76 7.05 5.71 -18.46
CA TYR A 76 5.77 5.53 -17.81
C TYR A 76 5.14 4.27 -18.36
N TYR A 77 4.66 3.44 -17.45
CA TYR A 77 3.81 2.31 -17.78
C TYR A 77 2.48 2.51 -17.08
N SER A 78 1.38 2.24 -17.80
CA SER A 78 0.10 2.04 -17.13
C SER A 78 0.15 0.79 -16.24
N VAL A 79 -0.79 0.66 -15.31
CA VAL A 79 -0.91 -0.57 -14.48
C VAL A 79 -1.08 -1.80 -15.37
N ASP A 80 -1.85 -1.69 -16.46
CA ASP A 80 -2.02 -2.74 -17.46
C ASP A 80 -0.71 -3.09 -18.16
N GLU A 81 0.03 -2.08 -18.65
CA GLU A 81 1.32 -2.27 -19.32
C GLU A 81 2.33 -2.93 -18.40
N ALA A 82 2.43 -2.50 -17.13
CA ALA A 82 3.32 -3.11 -16.15
C ALA A 82 2.99 -4.59 -15.93
N ILE A 83 1.71 -4.94 -15.88
CA ILE A 83 1.25 -6.33 -15.77
C ILE A 83 1.61 -7.12 -17.05
N GLU A 84 1.39 -6.55 -18.23
CA GLU A 84 1.76 -7.17 -19.52
C GLU A 84 3.27 -7.42 -19.64
N TYR A 85 4.11 -6.52 -19.10
CA TYR A 85 5.55 -6.70 -19.00
C TYR A 85 5.99 -7.69 -17.89
N GLY A 86 5.04 -8.30 -17.18
CA GLY A 86 5.30 -9.33 -16.18
C GLY A 86 5.71 -8.81 -14.81
N ALA A 87 5.39 -7.55 -14.47
CA ALA A 87 5.71 -7.00 -13.15
C ALA A 87 4.94 -7.69 -11.99
N ALA A 88 3.75 -8.25 -12.29
CA ALA A 88 2.91 -8.98 -11.34
C ALA A 88 2.46 -10.34 -11.94
N PRO A 89 3.37 -11.32 -12.02
CA PRO A 89 3.07 -12.61 -12.66
C PRO A 89 2.07 -13.41 -11.82
N ILE A 90 1.20 -14.18 -12.49
CA ILE A 90 0.29 -15.15 -11.87
C ILE A 90 0.23 -16.40 -12.78
N PRO A 91 0.55 -17.61 -12.29
CA PRO A 91 1.10 -17.91 -10.95
C PRO A 91 2.44 -17.21 -10.70
N LEU A 92 2.83 -17.04 -9.44
CA LEU A 92 4.06 -16.33 -9.06
C LEU A 92 5.30 -17.14 -9.49
N SER A 93 5.17 -18.47 -9.51
CA SER A 93 6.13 -19.40 -10.10
C SER A 93 5.43 -20.68 -10.54
N PHE A 94 6.00 -21.40 -11.51
CA PHE A 94 5.55 -22.75 -11.85
C PHE A 94 5.96 -23.79 -10.78
N ASP A 95 7.00 -23.49 -10.00
CA ASP A 95 7.36 -24.29 -8.82
C ASP A 95 6.48 -23.87 -7.63
N LYS A 96 5.60 -24.77 -7.18
CA LYS A 96 4.71 -24.55 -6.04
C LYS A 96 5.44 -24.14 -4.76
N THR A 97 6.66 -24.62 -4.53
CA THR A 97 7.44 -24.23 -3.35
C THR A 97 7.85 -22.77 -3.43
N VAL A 98 8.34 -22.34 -4.59
CA VAL A 98 8.68 -20.93 -4.83
C VAL A 98 7.43 -20.05 -4.84
N ASP A 99 6.32 -20.52 -5.42
CA ASP A 99 5.04 -19.79 -5.48
C ASP A 99 4.49 -19.48 -4.07
N VAL A 100 4.48 -20.49 -3.18
CA VAL A 100 4.09 -20.30 -1.77
C VAL A 100 5.04 -19.35 -1.05
N GLN A 101 6.35 -19.47 -1.28
CA GLN A 101 7.34 -18.58 -0.67
C GLN A 101 7.16 -17.13 -1.13
N ARG A 102 6.97 -16.89 -2.43
CA ARG A 102 6.70 -15.56 -2.98
C ARG A 102 5.39 -14.99 -2.47
N THR A 103 4.38 -15.82 -2.26
CA THR A 103 3.14 -15.39 -1.63
C THR A 103 3.39 -14.87 -0.22
N ILE A 104 4.21 -15.57 0.58
CA ILE A 104 4.60 -15.13 1.93
C ILE A 104 5.37 -13.81 1.88
N ASP A 105 6.31 -13.67 0.93
CA ASP A 105 7.09 -12.44 0.74
C ASP A 105 6.19 -11.24 0.41
N ILE A 106 5.18 -11.43 -0.44
CA ILE A 106 4.18 -10.40 -0.76
C ILE A 106 3.37 -10.03 0.49
N MET A 107 2.94 -11.00 1.30
CA MET A 107 2.21 -10.75 2.55
C MET A 107 3.05 -9.93 3.55
N ASP A 108 4.32 -10.29 3.70
CA ASP A 108 5.25 -9.60 4.59
C ASP A 108 5.56 -8.18 4.13
N HIS A 109 5.80 -7.98 2.83
CA HIS A 109 6.03 -6.66 2.28
C HIS A 109 4.79 -5.77 2.40
N LEU A 110 3.58 -6.33 2.20
CA LEU A 110 2.34 -5.59 2.42
C LEU A 110 2.16 -5.14 3.88
N LEU A 111 2.54 -5.96 4.85
CA LEU A 111 2.57 -5.59 6.26
C LEU A 111 3.51 -4.38 6.48
N ALA A 112 4.70 -4.42 5.87
CA ALA A 112 5.65 -3.31 5.94
C ALA A 112 5.11 -2.04 5.25
N CYS A 113 4.46 -2.15 4.10
CA CYS A 113 3.83 -1.04 3.41
C CYS A 113 2.70 -0.40 4.25
N GLU A 114 1.87 -1.21 4.89
CA GLU A 114 0.78 -0.73 5.76
C GLU A 114 1.31 0.02 6.97
N ALA A 115 2.34 -0.51 7.64
CA ALA A 115 2.99 0.18 8.74
C ALA A 115 3.71 1.47 8.28
N THR A 116 4.29 1.48 7.07
CA THR A 116 4.88 2.69 6.47
C THR A 116 3.80 3.75 6.20
N TRP A 117 2.64 3.34 5.68
CA TRP A 117 1.49 4.23 5.48
C TRP A 117 1.02 4.84 6.80
N HIS A 118 0.85 4.03 7.85
CA HIS A 118 0.42 4.52 9.15
C HIS A 118 1.39 5.51 9.80
N LYS A 119 2.65 5.55 9.36
CA LYS A 119 3.68 6.53 9.78
C LYS A 119 3.61 7.86 9.02
N GLY A 120 2.58 8.08 8.21
CA GLY A 120 2.32 9.34 7.51
C GLY A 120 2.79 9.37 6.05
N CYS A 121 3.18 8.23 5.47
CA CYS A 121 3.47 8.15 4.04
C CYS A 121 2.18 8.07 3.21
N SER A 122 2.27 8.29 1.89
CA SER A 122 1.11 8.20 0.97
C SER A 122 0.61 6.77 0.81
N LEU A 123 -0.69 6.55 0.95
CA LEU A 123 -1.34 5.26 0.70
C LEU A 123 -1.10 4.76 -0.73
N ALA A 124 -1.11 5.68 -1.69
CA ALA A 124 -0.94 5.40 -3.12
C ALA A 124 0.45 4.85 -3.45
N GLN A 125 1.48 5.33 -2.75
CA GLN A 125 2.89 4.98 -2.99
C GLN A 125 3.40 3.86 -2.06
N THR A 126 2.63 3.49 -1.02
CA THR A 126 2.97 2.44 -0.06
C THR A 126 2.16 1.18 -0.33
N VAL A 127 0.98 1.01 0.27
CA VAL A 127 0.15 -0.20 0.12
C VAL A 127 -0.25 -0.41 -1.34
N PHE A 128 -0.69 0.65 -2.03
CA PHE A 128 -1.07 0.58 -3.43
C PHE A 128 0.10 0.68 -4.42
N SER A 129 1.35 0.59 -3.95
CA SER A 129 2.44 0.17 -4.85
C SER A 129 2.26 -1.28 -5.31
N CYS A 130 1.47 -2.07 -4.58
CA CYS A 130 1.12 -3.44 -4.93
C CYS A 130 0.16 -3.51 -6.12
N LEU A 131 0.65 -4.01 -7.25
CA LEU A 131 -0.12 -4.26 -8.47
C LEU A 131 -1.29 -5.23 -8.23
N TYR A 132 -1.12 -6.21 -7.36
CA TYR A 132 -2.17 -7.16 -6.99
C TYR A 132 -3.37 -6.50 -6.27
N LEU A 133 -3.14 -5.37 -5.57
CA LEU A 133 -4.22 -4.58 -4.97
C LEU A 133 -4.85 -3.60 -5.96
N LEU A 134 -4.07 -3.08 -6.92
CA LEU A 134 -4.54 -2.20 -7.98
C LEU A 134 -5.44 -2.93 -8.99
N ARG A 135 -5.16 -4.22 -9.26
CA ARG A 135 -5.95 -5.06 -10.16
C ARG A 135 -6.37 -6.36 -9.49
N PRO A 136 -7.50 -6.39 -8.77
CA PRO A 136 -7.97 -7.61 -8.11
C PRO A 136 -8.23 -8.77 -9.08
N ASP A 137 -8.64 -8.47 -10.31
CA ASP A 137 -9.03 -9.47 -11.32
C ASP A 137 -7.92 -10.47 -11.64
N ILE A 138 -6.66 -10.03 -11.65
CA ILE A 138 -5.52 -10.91 -11.98
C ILE A 138 -5.36 -12.00 -10.91
N THR A 139 -5.64 -11.68 -9.65
CA THR A 139 -5.47 -12.62 -8.52
C THR A 139 -6.58 -13.66 -8.42
N SER A 140 -7.67 -13.54 -9.19
CA SER A 140 -8.84 -14.44 -9.10
C SER A 140 -8.52 -15.94 -9.20
N SER A 141 -7.49 -16.32 -9.95
CA SER A 141 -7.03 -17.71 -10.11
C SER A 141 -6.18 -18.22 -8.94
N HIS A 142 -5.65 -17.34 -8.09
CA HIS A 142 -4.78 -17.65 -6.96
C HIS A 142 -5.47 -17.32 -5.63
N ALA A 143 -6.31 -18.25 -5.14
CA ALA A 143 -7.22 -18.04 -4.01
C ALA A 143 -6.55 -17.49 -2.73
N LEU A 144 -5.33 -17.96 -2.40
CA LEU A 144 -4.58 -17.53 -1.23
C LEU A 144 -4.24 -16.04 -1.27
N LEU A 145 -3.48 -15.61 -2.29
CA LEU A 145 -3.16 -14.21 -2.54
C LEU A 145 -4.42 -13.34 -2.70
N HIS A 146 -5.41 -13.79 -3.47
CA HIS A 146 -6.64 -13.04 -3.71
C HIS A 146 -7.41 -12.73 -2.42
N SER A 147 -7.62 -13.74 -1.58
CA SER A 147 -8.32 -13.56 -0.31
C SER A 147 -7.58 -12.63 0.65
N TYR A 148 -6.24 -12.73 0.69
CA TYR A 148 -5.40 -11.84 1.51
C TYR A 148 -5.45 -10.38 1.02
N CYS A 149 -5.30 -10.17 -0.29
CA CYS A 149 -5.41 -8.86 -0.93
C CYS A 149 -6.77 -8.19 -0.67
N ASN A 150 -7.87 -8.94 -0.76
CA ASN A 150 -9.21 -8.40 -0.48
C ASN A 150 -9.35 -7.92 0.97
N VAL A 151 -8.83 -8.68 1.94
CA VAL A 151 -8.89 -8.27 3.36
C VAL A 151 -7.96 -7.09 3.63
N ILE A 152 -6.82 -6.95 2.95
CA ILE A 152 -5.99 -5.73 3.03
C ILE A 152 -6.74 -4.51 2.54
N ARG A 153 -7.37 -4.57 1.35
CA ARG A 153 -8.15 -3.43 0.83
C ARG A 153 -9.28 -3.06 1.79
N ALA A 154 -10.01 -4.05 2.30
CA ALA A 154 -11.06 -3.84 3.29
C ALA A 154 -10.52 -3.22 4.60
N THR A 155 -9.34 -3.65 5.07
CA THR A 155 -8.67 -3.08 6.26
C THR A 155 -8.25 -1.63 6.02
N CYS A 156 -7.59 -1.34 4.88
CA CYS A 156 -7.21 0.02 4.51
C CYS A 156 -8.44 0.94 4.42
N ASN A 157 -9.53 0.47 3.80
CA ASN A 157 -10.77 1.22 3.71
C ASN A 157 -11.38 1.46 5.11
N ALA A 158 -11.32 0.48 6.02
CA ALA A 158 -11.81 0.64 7.39
C ALA A 158 -10.97 1.66 8.18
N VAL A 159 -9.64 1.64 8.02
CA VAL A 159 -8.73 2.62 8.63
C VAL A 159 -8.95 4.02 8.06
N VAL A 160 -8.96 4.18 6.72
CA VAL A 160 -9.26 5.47 6.07
C VAL A 160 -10.60 6.01 6.56
N SER A 161 -11.64 5.17 6.56
CA SER A 161 -12.97 5.59 7.03
C SER A 161 -12.98 5.96 8.50
N THR A 162 -12.15 5.35 9.35
CA THR A 162 -12.04 5.72 10.77
C THR A 162 -11.31 7.05 10.93
N VAL A 163 -10.21 7.25 10.21
CA VAL A 163 -9.42 8.49 10.28
C VAL A 163 -10.19 9.67 9.67
N SER A 164 -10.94 9.47 8.58
CA SER A 164 -11.80 10.51 8.00
C SER A 164 -12.98 10.90 8.90
N ASP A 165 -13.46 9.99 9.76
CA ASP A 165 -14.50 10.32 10.76
C ASP A 165 -13.91 11.17 11.91
N THR A 166 -12.58 11.16 12.07
CA THR A 166 -11.87 11.95 13.10
C THR A 166 -11.42 13.30 12.57
N ARG A 167 -11.44 14.35 13.41
CA ARG A 167 -10.95 15.69 13.05
C ARG A 167 -9.41 15.76 13.11
N THR A 168 -8.72 14.75 12.58
CA THR A 168 -7.27 14.79 12.40
C THR A 168 -6.93 15.77 11.29
N ASN A 169 -5.82 16.49 11.41
CA ASN A 169 -5.39 17.40 10.36
C ASN A 169 -4.97 16.57 9.13
N GLU A 170 -5.78 16.66 8.07
CA GLU A 170 -5.47 16.04 6.77
C GLU A 170 -4.10 16.56 6.30
N GLU A 171 -3.25 15.67 5.77
CA GLU A 171 -1.88 15.95 5.29
C GLU A 171 -0.78 16.16 6.36
N GLU A 172 -1.13 16.31 7.65
CA GLU A 172 -0.16 16.34 8.76
C GLU A 172 -0.03 14.96 9.43
N ASP A 173 -1.16 14.28 9.63
CA ASP A 173 -1.25 13.02 10.37
C ASP A 173 -1.32 11.79 9.44
N LEU A 174 -2.25 11.79 8.46
CA LEU A 174 -2.36 10.75 7.41
C LEU A 174 -2.73 11.39 6.07
N PHE A 175 -2.21 10.81 4.99
CA PHE A 175 -2.79 11.01 3.67
C PHE A 175 -4.05 10.13 3.55
N THR A 176 -5.21 10.68 3.91
CA THR A 176 -6.54 10.06 3.73
C THR A 176 -7.02 10.12 2.29
N MET A 177 -6.41 10.97 1.46
CA MET A 177 -6.77 11.17 0.06
C MET A 177 -6.51 9.90 -0.75
N THR A 178 -7.60 9.27 -1.19
CA THR A 178 -7.57 7.97 -1.88
C THR A 178 -7.44 8.11 -3.39
N HIS A 179 -7.58 9.32 -3.96
CA HIS A 179 -7.29 9.65 -5.37
C HIS A 179 -7.75 8.60 -6.40
N GLY A 180 -8.93 8.00 -6.23
CA GLY A 180 -9.46 6.99 -7.15
C GLY A 180 -8.88 5.57 -7.01
N LEU A 181 -8.12 5.30 -5.95
CA LEU A 181 -7.61 3.96 -5.63
C LEU A 181 -8.76 2.98 -5.36
N PRO A 182 -8.64 1.70 -5.78
CA PRO A 182 -9.70 0.70 -5.66
C PRO A 182 -9.82 0.13 -4.22
N LEU A 183 -10.14 0.99 -3.26
CA LEU A 183 -10.35 0.61 -1.85
C LEU A 183 -11.63 -0.19 -1.60
N LYS A 184 -12.63 0.01 -2.46
CA LYS A 184 -13.87 -0.78 -2.50
C LYS A 184 -14.07 -1.29 -3.91
N VAL A 185 -14.14 -2.61 -4.03
CA VAL A 185 -14.43 -3.32 -5.28
C VAL A 185 -15.61 -4.25 -5.03
N ASP A 186 -16.37 -4.54 -6.08
CA ASP A 186 -17.51 -5.45 -5.96
C ASP A 186 -17.07 -6.83 -5.44
N GLY A 187 -17.82 -7.38 -4.47
CA GLY A 187 -17.49 -8.62 -3.78
C GLY A 187 -16.67 -8.50 -2.49
N ASP A 188 -16.21 -7.31 -2.10
CA ASP A 188 -15.45 -7.09 -0.86
C ASP A 188 -16.22 -7.46 0.42
N ASP A 189 -17.54 -7.44 0.38
CA ASP A 189 -18.40 -7.87 1.49
C ASP A 189 -18.16 -9.33 1.90
N LYS A 190 -17.60 -10.15 1.00
CA LYS A 190 -17.29 -11.57 1.23
C LYS A 190 -15.81 -11.83 1.51
N CYS A 191 -14.97 -10.79 1.65
CA CYS A 191 -13.52 -10.94 1.81
C CYS A 191 -13.13 -11.88 2.96
N LEU A 192 -13.78 -11.77 4.12
CA LEU A 192 -13.54 -12.63 5.28
C LEU A 192 -13.97 -14.08 5.04
N THR A 193 -15.08 -14.30 4.34
CA THR A 193 -15.57 -15.66 4.02
C THR A 193 -14.57 -16.39 3.14
N MET A 194 -14.00 -15.68 2.15
CA MET A 194 -12.98 -16.24 1.26
C MET A 194 -11.68 -16.54 2.01
N LEU A 195 -11.22 -15.61 2.84
CA LEU A 195 -10.02 -15.79 3.67
C LEU A 195 -10.18 -16.99 4.62
N HIS A 196 -11.35 -17.12 5.26
CA HIS A 196 -11.66 -18.22 6.15
C HIS A 196 -11.65 -19.58 5.43
N ALA A 197 -12.15 -19.66 4.19
CA ALA A 197 -12.13 -20.90 3.41
C ALA A 197 -10.70 -21.36 3.08
N VAL A 198 -9.83 -20.41 2.73
CA VAL A 198 -8.39 -20.65 2.51
C VAL A 198 -7.71 -21.07 3.82
N GLU A 199 -7.95 -20.35 4.91
CA GLU A 199 -7.43 -20.67 6.23
C GLU A 199 -7.81 -22.10 6.68
N GLU A 200 -9.08 -22.49 6.55
CA GLU A 200 -9.53 -23.83 6.95
C GLU A 200 -8.90 -24.92 6.08
N THR A 201 -8.67 -24.65 4.80
CA THR A 201 -7.99 -25.57 3.88
C THR A 201 -6.54 -25.79 4.30
N ILE A 202 -5.79 -24.73 4.60
CA ILE A 202 -4.41 -24.83 5.10
C ILE A 202 -4.38 -25.46 6.50
N ALA A 203 -5.35 -25.18 7.37
CA ALA A 203 -5.44 -25.78 8.70
C ALA A 203 -5.76 -27.28 8.66
N ARG A 204 -6.57 -27.74 7.71
CA ARG A 204 -6.76 -29.18 7.43
C ARG A 204 -5.47 -29.81 6.96
N GLN A 205 -4.75 -29.16 6.03
CA GLN A 205 -3.47 -29.66 5.55
C GLN A 205 -2.43 -29.79 6.67
N LEU A 206 -2.29 -28.77 7.53
CA LEU A 206 -1.40 -28.83 8.70
C LEU A 206 -1.75 -29.99 9.65
N ARG A 207 -3.04 -30.28 9.86
CA ARG A 207 -3.49 -31.43 10.67
C ARG A 207 -3.14 -32.75 10.01
N ALA A 208 -3.28 -32.85 8.69
CA ALA A 208 -2.92 -34.05 7.92
C ALA A 208 -1.40 -34.33 7.96
N CYS A 209 -0.56 -33.30 7.85
CA CYS A 209 0.90 -33.42 8.00
C CYS A 209 1.28 -34.03 9.37
N LYS A 210 0.69 -33.51 10.46
CA LYS A 210 0.93 -34.00 11.82
C LYS A 210 0.44 -35.44 12.05
N SER A 211 -0.69 -35.82 11.46
CA SER A 211 -1.23 -37.20 11.55
C SER A 211 -0.35 -38.22 10.84
N THR A 212 0.26 -37.82 9.71
CA THR A 212 1.14 -38.67 8.90
C THR A 212 2.43 -39.00 9.65
N LEU A 213 2.99 -38.03 10.38
CA LEU A 213 4.11 -38.25 11.32
C LEU A 213 3.73 -39.22 12.46
N SER A 214 2.46 -39.27 12.85
CA SER A 214 1.92 -40.12 13.94
C SER A 214 1.52 -41.55 13.52
N ARG A 215 1.84 -42.02 12.30
CA ARG A 215 1.50 -43.37 11.76
C ARG A 215 0.01 -43.73 11.66
N LYS A 216 -0.93 -42.79 11.83
CA LYS A 216 -2.36 -43.00 11.52
C LYS A 216 -2.68 -42.38 10.16
N ARG A 217 -2.70 -43.20 9.10
CA ARG A 217 -3.14 -42.80 7.76
C ARG A 217 -4.66 -42.62 7.77
N VAL A 218 -5.11 -41.38 7.68
CA VAL A 218 -6.41 -41.04 7.10
C VAL A 218 -6.07 -40.33 5.79
N THR A 219 -6.30 -41.02 4.69
CA THR A 219 -6.18 -40.48 3.33
C THR A 219 -7.39 -39.59 3.08
N GLU A 220 -7.27 -38.30 3.41
CA GLU A 220 -8.05 -37.27 2.75
C GLU A 220 -7.26 -36.84 1.50
N ASP A 221 -7.91 -36.73 0.34
CA ASP A 221 -7.33 -36.16 -0.90
C ASP A 221 -7.08 -34.65 -0.71
N ILE A 222 -6.10 -34.29 0.12
CA ILE A 222 -5.69 -32.90 0.32
C ILE A 222 -4.49 -32.65 -0.57
N GLU A 223 -4.63 -31.71 -1.51
CA GLU A 223 -3.55 -31.28 -2.37
C GLU A 223 -2.47 -30.55 -1.54
N PRO A 224 -1.19 -30.94 -1.65
CA PRO A 224 -0.12 -30.27 -0.93
C PRO A 224 0.07 -28.85 -1.45
N LEU A 225 0.42 -27.93 -0.54
CA LEU A 225 0.69 -26.53 -0.87
C LEU A 225 1.93 -26.40 -1.74
N GLN A 226 2.90 -27.29 -1.57
CA GLN A 226 4.18 -27.22 -2.24
C GLN A 226 4.78 -28.61 -2.53
N ASN A 227 5.92 -28.64 -3.22
CA ASN A 227 6.46 -29.87 -3.83
C ASN A 227 7.29 -30.76 -2.87
N ASN A 228 7.89 -30.18 -1.83
CA ASN A 228 8.78 -30.83 -0.87
C ASN A 228 8.08 -31.15 0.48
N PRO A 229 7.69 -32.40 0.74
CA PRO A 229 6.90 -32.76 1.94
C PRO A 229 7.55 -32.37 3.28
N ASP A 230 8.87 -32.26 3.35
CA ASP A 230 9.59 -31.89 4.59
C ASP A 230 9.36 -30.41 4.98
N LEU A 231 9.03 -29.56 4.00
CA LEU A 231 8.77 -28.13 4.21
C LEU A 231 7.28 -27.81 4.44
N GLU A 232 6.39 -28.77 4.17
CA GLU A 232 4.94 -28.56 4.15
C GLU A 232 4.41 -28.03 5.50
N GLU A 233 4.86 -28.61 6.61
CA GLU A 233 4.45 -28.18 7.95
C GLU A 233 4.88 -26.73 8.23
N GLY A 234 6.10 -26.36 7.84
CA GLY A 234 6.64 -25.01 8.03
C GLY A 234 5.88 -23.98 7.21
N PHE A 235 5.62 -24.25 5.93
CA PHE A 235 4.85 -23.36 5.07
C PHE A 235 3.40 -23.21 5.53
N CYS A 236 2.74 -24.30 5.95
CA CYS A 236 1.40 -24.23 6.52
C CYS A 236 1.34 -23.31 7.74
N LYS A 237 2.30 -23.43 8.67
CA LYS A 237 2.38 -22.56 9.86
C LYS A 237 2.63 -21.10 9.48
N ALA A 238 3.59 -20.86 8.57
CA ALA A 238 3.96 -19.53 8.11
C ALA A 238 2.81 -18.80 7.41
N LEU A 239 1.99 -19.51 6.62
CA LEU A 239 0.79 -18.94 6.00
C LEU A 239 -0.33 -18.72 7.01
N LEU A 240 -0.61 -19.69 7.88
CA LEU A 240 -1.72 -19.57 8.84
C LEU A 240 -1.56 -18.37 9.77
N CYS A 241 -0.35 -18.12 10.28
CA CYS A 241 -0.14 -16.97 11.16
C CYS A 241 -0.40 -15.64 10.45
N ARG A 242 0.05 -15.48 9.22
CA ARG A 242 -0.19 -14.27 8.40
C ARG A 242 -1.65 -14.08 8.06
N LEU A 243 -2.35 -15.15 7.66
CA LEU A 243 -3.78 -15.13 7.34
C LEU A 243 -4.62 -14.78 8.58
N ARG A 244 -4.35 -15.43 9.71
CA ARG A 244 -5.07 -15.21 10.96
C ARG A 244 -4.80 -13.84 11.54
N PHE A 245 -3.54 -13.39 11.52
CA PHE A 245 -3.21 -12.02 11.90
C PHE A 245 -4.03 -11.02 11.08
N ARG A 246 -4.04 -11.16 9.75
CA ARG A 246 -4.80 -10.27 8.85
C ARG A 246 -6.30 -10.28 9.14
N LYS A 247 -6.88 -11.48 9.34
CA LYS A 247 -8.28 -11.67 9.74
C LYS A 247 -8.60 -10.96 11.05
N HIS A 248 -7.77 -11.17 12.07
CA HIS A 248 -7.97 -10.60 13.40
C HIS A 248 -7.78 -9.09 13.40
N LEU A 249 -6.77 -8.57 12.71
CA LEU A 249 -6.54 -7.13 12.58
C LEU A 249 -7.75 -6.42 11.95
N TYR A 250 -8.31 -6.99 10.87
CA TYR A 250 -9.54 -6.46 10.28
C TYR A 250 -10.71 -6.45 11.28
N HIS A 251 -10.87 -7.52 12.07
CA HIS A 251 -11.88 -7.54 13.13
C HIS A 251 -11.62 -6.53 14.25
N VAL A 252 -10.37 -6.25 14.62
CA VAL A 252 -10.04 -5.22 15.61
C VAL A 252 -10.54 -3.85 15.11
N VAL A 253 -10.09 -3.43 13.93
CA VAL A 253 -10.44 -2.11 13.35
C VAL A 253 -11.96 -1.96 13.19
N THR A 254 -12.64 -2.99 12.66
CA THR A 254 -14.10 -2.92 12.43
C THR A 254 -14.94 -3.01 13.71
N ASN A 255 -14.51 -3.79 14.71
CA ASN A 255 -15.24 -3.86 15.98
C ASN A 255 -15.07 -2.59 16.81
N MET A 256 -13.87 -1.99 16.83
CA MET A 256 -13.64 -0.74 17.55
C MET A 256 -14.43 0.44 16.96
N LYS A 257 -14.76 0.38 15.66
CA LYS A 257 -15.63 1.38 15.01
C LYS A 257 -17.10 1.29 15.44
N ARG A 258 -17.55 0.22 16.11
CA ARG A 258 -18.96 0.05 16.47
C ARG A 258 -19.40 1.12 17.49
N PRO A 259 -20.60 1.71 17.32
CA PRO A 259 -21.05 2.80 18.16
C PRO A 259 -21.18 2.38 19.63
N GLN A 260 -20.95 3.33 20.54
CA GLN A 260 -21.13 3.16 21.99
C GLN A 260 -20.27 2.04 22.57
N GLY A 261 -19.10 1.76 21.98
CA GLY A 261 -18.15 0.77 22.49
C GLY A 261 -18.62 -0.69 22.45
N ARG A 262 -19.73 -1.00 21.75
CA ARG A 262 -20.33 -2.36 21.72
C ARG A 262 -19.40 -3.43 21.16
N GLY A 263 -18.36 -3.04 20.44
CA GLY A 263 -17.37 -3.96 19.88
C GLY A 263 -16.07 -4.08 20.67
N LEU A 264 -15.83 -3.30 21.73
CA LEU A 264 -14.53 -3.23 22.40
C LEU A 264 -14.11 -4.57 23.03
N GLU A 265 -15.03 -5.29 23.66
CA GLU A 265 -14.75 -6.63 24.23
C GLU A 265 -14.39 -7.67 23.16
N LEU A 266 -15.02 -7.62 22.00
CA LEU A 266 -14.68 -8.49 20.87
C LEU A 266 -13.34 -8.09 20.25
N ALA A 267 -13.09 -6.78 20.11
CA ALA A 267 -11.82 -6.26 19.64
C ALA A 267 -10.68 -6.72 20.54
N LYS A 268 -10.84 -6.64 21.86
CA LYS A 268 -9.86 -7.13 22.85
C LYS A 268 -9.50 -8.60 22.67
N LYS A 269 -10.50 -9.46 22.43
CA LYS A 269 -10.25 -10.89 22.12
C LYS A 269 -9.45 -11.07 20.83
N HIS A 270 -9.77 -10.30 19.79
CA HIS A 270 -9.03 -10.33 18.54
C HIS A 270 -7.62 -9.77 18.67
N ILE A 271 -7.39 -8.75 19.50
CA ILE A 271 -6.04 -8.22 19.81
C ILE A 271 -5.17 -9.31 20.43
N ALA A 272 -5.70 -10.07 21.39
CA ALA A 272 -4.97 -11.18 21.99
C ALA A 272 -4.58 -12.25 20.95
N CYS A 273 -5.46 -12.56 20.00
CA CYS A 273 -5.13 -13.44 18.87
C CYS A 273 -4.07 -12.81 17.97
N CYS A 274 -4.14 -11.51 17.66
CA CYS A 274 -3.12 -10.83 16.85
C CYS A 274 -1.72 -10.95 17.46
N PHE A 275 -1.57 -10.81 18.78
CA PHE A 275 -0.28 -11.00 19.45
C PHE A 275 0.27 -12.41 19.24
N GLN A 276 -0.55 -13.44 19.44
CA GLN A 276 -0.14 -14.84 19.23
C GLN A 276 0.30 -15.12 17.79
N GLU A 277 -0.41 -14.54 16.81
CA GLU A 277 -0.08 -14.72 15.39
C GLU A 277 1.16 -13.92 14.97
N LEU A 278 1.43 -12.76 15.57
CA LEU A 278 2.68 -12.00 15.36
C LEU A 278 3.90 -12.73 15.96
N ASP A 279 3.75 -13.33 17.14
CA ASP A 279 4.80 -14.14 17.74
C ASP A 279 5.10 -15.35 16.86
N SER A 280 4.06 -16.06 16.39
CA SER A 280 4.19 -17.19 15.45
C SER A 280 4.82 -16.76 14.10
N THR A 281 4.51 -15.55 13.64
CA THR A 281 5.13 -14.96 12.44
C THR A 281 6.62 -14.73 12.66
N SER A 282 7.01 -14.27 13.85
CA SER A 282 8.42 -14.09 14.24
C SER A 282 9.18 -15.41 14.36
N GLU A 283 8.56 -16.45 14.90
CA GLU A 283 9.14 -17.80 14.96
C GLU A 283 9.33 -18.42 13.55
N SER A 284 8.50 -18.04 12.57
CA SER A 284 8.60 -18.56 11.19
C SER A 284 9.83 -18.06 10.41
N VAL A 285 10.53 -17.02 10.89
CA VAL A 285 11.65 -16.37 10.19
C VAL A 285 12.81 -17.33 9.90
N GLU A 286 13.23 -18.09 10.91
CA GLU A 286 14.38 -19.01 10.76
C GLU A 286 14.08 -20.08 9.70
N PHE A 287 12.86 -20.62 9.72
CA PHE A 287 12.39 -21.55 8.71
C PHE A 287 12.43 -20.92 7.31
N LEU A 288 11.84 -19.74 7.13
CA LEU A 288 11.79 -19.07 5.82
C LEU A 288 13.18 -18.72 5.29
N ARG A 289 14.10 -18.29 6.16
CA ARG A 289 15.49 -18.02 5.75
C ARG A 289 16.24 -19.30 5.36
N SER A 290 15.97 -20.41 6.04
CA SER A 290 16.59 -21.70 5.73
C SER A 290 16.17 -22.25 4.35
N THR A 291 14.96 -21.91 3.88
CA THR A 291 14.49 -22.32 2.54
C THR A 291 15.07 -21.47 1.42
N VAL A 292 15.51 -20.24 1.71
CA VAL A 292 16.15 -19.32 0.73
C VAL A 292 17.59 -19.72 0.43
N ALA A 293 18.32 -20.28 1.40
CA ALA A 293 19.75 -20.58 1.32
C ALA A 293 20.16 -21.57 0.20
N GLN A 294 19.20 -22.15 -0.54
CA GLN A 294 19.44 -22.98 -1.72
C GLN A 294 19.40 -22.21 -3.06
N GLY A 295 19.14 -20.89 -3.05
CA GLY A 295 19.17 -20.05 -4.25
C GLY A 295 19.64 -18.63 -3.95
N THR A 296 20.85 -18.29 -4.44
CA THR A 296 21.42 -16.94 -4.63
C THR A 296 20.90 -15.84 -3.70
N LEU A 297 21.44 -15.79 -2.46
CA LEU A 297 21.47 -14.52 -1.73
C LEU A 297 22.54 -13.65 -2.41
N GLU A 298 22.13 -12.62 -3.15
CA GLU A 298 23.02 -11.48 -3.32
C GLU A 298 23.17 -10.82 -1.95
N ASP A 299 24.42 -10.75 -1.52
CA ASP A 299 24.90 -10.36 -0.21
C ASP A 299 24.34 -8.98 0.22
N GLY A 300 23.81 -8.92 1.45
CA GLY A 300 23.72 -7.71 2.26
C GLY A 300 22.97 -6.49 1.68
N THR A 301 21.63 -6.51 1.68
CA THR A 301 20.85 -5.26 1.65
C THR A 301 20.25 -4.96 3.02
N GLU A 302 20.68 -3.85 3.62
CA GLU A 302 20.22 -3.31 4.91
C GLU A 302 18.71 -3.00 4.99
N ASN A 303 17.90 -3.33 3.97
CA ASN A 303 16.50 -2.95 3.85
C ASN A 303 15.57 -4.15 3.57
N GLU A 304 15.75 -5.24 4.30
CA GLU A 304 14.84 -6.40 4.23
C GLU A 304 13.41 -6.01 4.67
N THR A 305 12.47 -6.12 3.74
CA THR A 305 11.03 -5.85 3.96
C THR A 305 10.20 -7.13 4.11
N THR A 306 10.84 -8.30 4.00
CA THR A 306 10.24 -9.63 4.11
C THR A 306 10.94 -10.47 5.19
N ALA A 307 10.25 -11.47 5.77
CA ALA A 307 10.87 -12.35 6.76
C ALA A 307 11.98 -13.23 6.18
N SER A 308 11.80 -13.66 4.92
CA SER A 308 12.75 -14.49 4.18
C SER A 308 14.02 -13.71 3.78
N GLY A 309 13.94 -12.38 3.70
CA GLY A 309 14.98 -11.51 3.14
C GLY A 309 14.94 -11.39 1.61
N CYS A 310 14.03 -12.10 0.93
CA CYS A 310 13.85 -11.99 -0.51
C CYS A 310 13.15 -10.70 -0.92
N GLN A 311 13.51 -10.16 -2.08
CA GLN A 311 12.76 -9.05 -2.69
C GLN A 311 11.37 -9.54 -3.11
N PRO A 312 10.31 -8.80 -2.75
CA PRO A 312 8.95 -9.13 -3.16
C PRO A 312 8.73 -8.78 -4.64
N ILE A 313 7.74 -9.42 -5.25
CA ILE A 313 7.34 -9.20 -6.65
C ILE A 313 5.97 -8.50 -6.71
N GLY A 314 5.67 -7.79 -7.80
CA GLY A 314 4.38 -7.10 -7.96
C GLY A 314 4.27 -5.74 -7.28
N PHE A 315 5.39 -5.07 -6.98
CA PHE A 315 5.39 -3.75 -6.33
C PHE A 315 6.13 -2.70 -7.17
N ASP A 316 5.50 -1.54 -7.35
CA ASP A 316 6.11 -0.36 -7.96
C ASP A 316 5.51 0.91 -7.34
N SER A 317 6.34 1.65 -6.60
CA SER A 317 5.95 2.88 -5.90
C SER A 317 5.82 4.09 -6.82
N THR A 318 6.27 3.99 -8.08
CA THR A 318 6.26 5.08 -9.06
C THR A 318 4.96 5.14 -9.87
N LEU A 319 4.22 4.02 -9.98
CA LEU A 319 2.99 3.92 -10.78
C LEU A 319 1.94 4.97 -10.40
N ASN A 320 1.74 5.19 -9.10
CA ASN A 320 0.74 6.14 -8.60
C ASN A 320 1.31 7.52 -8.27
N SER A 321 2.52 7.84 -8.73
CA SER A 321 3.15 9.16 -8.51
C SER A 321 2.29 10.31 -9.03
N ARG A 322 1.49 10.09 -10.08
CA ARG A 322 0.56 11.07 -10.67
C ARG A 322 -0.80 11.15 -9.99
N LEU A 323 -1.18 10.14 -9.21
CA LEU A 323 -2.41 10.19 -8.40
C LEU A 323 -2.22 11.06 -7.17
N SER A 324 -0.98 11.36 -6.78
CA SER A 324 -0.70 12.22 -5.63
C SER A 324 -1.04 13.68 -5.96
N ALA A 325 -1.39 14.46 -4.93
CA ALA A 325 -1.56 15.91 -5.01
C ALA A 325 -0.35 16.57 -5.70
N PRO A 326 -0.52 17.74 -6.36
CA PRO A 326 0.54 18.46 -7.07
C PRO A 326 1.62 18.94 -6.09
N THR A 327 2.48 18.00 -5.72
CA THR A 327 3.54 18.15 -4.74
C THR A 327 4.82 17.58 -5.33
N PRO A 328 5.99 18.08 -4.90
CA PRO A 328 7.27 17.55 -5.33
C PRO A 328 7.36 16.03 -5.13
N PRO A 329 7.89 15.26 -6.10
CA PRO A 329 8.09 13.81 -5.95
C PRO A 329 8.88 13.47 -4.68
N ARG A 330 8.29 12.62 -3.83
CA ARG A 330 8.96 12.10 -2.62
C ARG A 330 9.29 10.62 -2.81
N ALA A 331 10.56 10.27 -2.58
CA ALA A 331 10.97 8.87 -2.48
C ALA A 331 10.56 8.34 -1.10
N ILE A 332 9.69 7.32 -1.08
CA ILE A 332 9.27 6.66 0.15
C ILE A 332 10.09 5.40 0.33
N GLN A 333 10.74 5.29 1.49
CA GLN A 333 11.44 4.08 1.90
C GLN A 333 10.51 3.24 2.77
N THR A 334 10.11 2.07 2.28
CA THR A 334 9.34 1.10 3.05
C THR A 334 10.12 0.68 4.29
N ILE A 335 9.45 0.65 5.44
CA ILE A 335 10.08 0.23 6.69
C ILE A 335 10.52 -1.24 6.62
N ARG A 336 11.56 -1.58 7.38
CA ARG A 336 12.05 -2.97 7.46
C ARG A 336 11.02 -3.89 8.10
N TRP A 337 11.03 -5.16 7.71
CA TRP A 337 10.10 -6.16 8.22
C TRP A 337 10.05 -6.23 9.75
N LYS A 338 11.21 -6.29 10.40
CA LYS A 338 11.30 -6.32 11.87
C LYS A 338 10.64 -5.08 12.51
N LYS A 339 10.87 -3.90 11.94
CA LYS A 339 10.24 -2.66 12.41
C LYS A 339 8.74 -2.64 12.16
N ALA A 340 8.25 -3.30 11.10
CA ALA A 340 6.83 -3.46 10.86
C ALA A 340 6.17 -4.34 11.93
N VAL A 341 6.79 -5.46 12.30
CA VAL A 341 6.31 -6.31 13.40
C VAL A 341 6.28 -5.52 14.72
N GLU A 342 7.38 -4.82 15.07
CA GLU A 342 7.46 -3.96 16.25
C GLU A 342 6.37 -2.86 16.24
N TYR A 343 6.12 -2.26 15.07
CA TYR A 343 5.06 -1.27 14.89
C TYR A 343 3.68 -1.86 15.20
N PHE A 344 3.33 -3.03 14.66
CA PHE A 344 2.03 -3.65 14.91
C PHE A 344 1.89 -4.13 16.36
N GLN A 345 2.97 -4.61 16.99
CA GLN A 345 2.97 -4.93 18.42
C GLN A 345 2.65 -3.68 19.26
N LYS A 346 3.30 -2.56 18.97
CA LYS A 346 3.04 -1.27 19.63
C LYS A 346 1.58 -0.82 19.41
N LEU A 347 1.12 -0.83 18.15
CA LEU A 347 -0.25 -0.45 17.80
C LEU A 347 -1.28 -1.31 18.55
N LEU A 348 -1.11 -2.64 18.57
CA LEU A 348 -2.02 -3.54 19.27
C LEU A 348 -2.08 -3.27 20.77
N HIS A 349 -0.94 -2.96 21.39
CA HIS A 349 -0.90 -2.60 22.81
C HIS A 349 -1.68 -1.31 23.09
N GLU A 350 -1.54 -0.30 22.22
CA GLU A 350 -2.29 0.95 22.33
C GLU A 350 -3.80 0.74 22.16
N LEU A 351 -4.20 -0.08 21.18
CA LEU A 351 -5.61 -0.44 20.98
C LEU A 351 -6.16 -1.27 22.15
N GLU A 352 -5.35 -2.10 22.79
CA GLU A 352 -5.74 -2.86 23.99
C GLU A 352 -6.01 -1.93 25.18
N ILE A 353 -5.18 -0.90 25.37
CA ILE A 353 -5.39 0.12 26.41
C ILE A 353 -6.74 0.81 26.19
N ILE A 354 -7.05 1.20 24.95
CA ILE A 354 -8.34 1.80 24.58
C ILE A 354 -9.50 0.85 24.88
N CYS A 355 -9.39 -0.42 24.45
CA CYS A 355 -10.44 -1.42 24.67
C CYS A 355 -10.64 -1.79 26.14
N SER A 356 -9.61 -1.61 26.98
CA SER A 356 -9.65 -1.94 28.41
C SER A 356 -10.13 -0.79 29.29
N TYR A 357 -10.29 0.42 28.73
CA TYR A 357 -10.81 1.54 29.48
C TYR A 357 -12.31 1.35 29.73
N ASN A 358 -12.68 1.31 31.01
CA ASN A 358 -14.07 1.26 31.41
C ASN A 358 -14.64 2.68 31.32
N MET A 359 -15.71 2.87 30.55
CA MET A 359 -16.35 4.17 30.34
C MET A 359 -16.70 4.81 31.69
N ASP A 360 -15.86 5.74 32.16
CA ASP A 360 -16.14 6.52 33.36
C ASP A 360 -17.37 7.40 33.09
N PRO A 361 -18.43 7.34 33.93
CA PRO A 361 -19.58 8.23 33.78
C PRO A 361 -19.21 9.72 33.98
N VAL A 362 -18.04 10.02 34.53
CA VAL A 362 -17.55 11.37 34.79
C VAL A 362 -16.59 11.82 33.69
N PHE A 363 -16.89 12.98 33.09
CA PHE A 363 -16.10 13.59 32.01
C PHE A 363 -14.62 13.79 32.38
N GLU A 364 -14.32 14.18 33.62
CA GLU A 364 -12.93 14.37 34.08
C GLU A 364 -12.09 13.08 34.02
N GLY A 365 -12.72 11.92 34.27
CA GLY A 365 -12.05 10.61 34.17
C GLY A 365 -11.63 10.32 32.74
N VAL A 366 -12.54 10.56 31.77
CA VAL A 366 -12.26 10.40 30.34
C VAL A 366 -11.19 11.38 29.88
N LEU A 367 -11.28 12.66 30.27
CA LEU A 367 -10.27 13.66 29.89
C LEU A 367 -8.89 13.29 30.43
N ARG A 368 -8.80 12.87 31.70
CA ARG A 368 -7.54 12.42 32.30
C ARG A 368 -6.99 11.21 31.55
N PHE A 369 -7.82 10.24 31.20
CA PHE A 369 -7.39 9.09 30.40
C PHE A 369 -6.83 9.52 29.05
N VAL A 370 -7.52 10.39 28.30
CA VAL A 370 -7.05 10.90 27.01
C VAL A 370 -5.70 11.61 27.16
N VAL A 371 -5.55 12.47 28.18
CA VAL A 371 -4.28 13.19 28.42
C VAL A 371 -3.14 12.22 28.75
N GLU A 372 -3.35 11.25 29.63
CA GLU A 372 -2.33 10.24 29.95
C GLU A 372 -2.01 9.37 28.73
N PHE A 373 -3.02 8.98 27.94
CA PHE A 373 -2.84 8.18 26.74
C PHE A 373 -1.97 8.91 25.70
N GLN A 374 -2.20 10.21 25.50
CA GLN A 374 -1.40 11.00 24.54
C GLN A 374 0.06 11.18 24.96
N LYS A 375 0.39 11.09 26.26
CA LYS A 375 1.79 11.14 26.72
C LYS A 375 2.63 9.97 26.22
N PHE A 376 2.01 8.83 25.86
CA PHE A 376 2.71 7.69 25.27
C PHE A 376 3.11 7.91 23.81
N GLN A 377 2.72 9.04 23.19
CA GLN A 377 2.88 9.31 21.76
C GLN A 377 2.31 8.15 20.90
N PRO A 378 0.99 7.91 21.04
CA PRO A 378 0.33 6.80 20.39
C PRO A 378 0.36 6.91 18.86
N GLU A 379 0.38 5.77 18.20
CA GLU A 379 0.28 5.72 16.74
C GLU A 379 -1.04 6.33 16.26
N LEU A 380 -1.01 6.91 15.07
CA LEU A 380 -2.16 7.64 14.54
C LEU A 380 -3.45 6.80 14.51
N VAL A 381 -3.35 5.54 14.09
CA VAL A 381 -4.51 4.65 14.03
C VAL A 381 -5.13 4.45 15.42
N ALA A 382 -4.31 4.35 16.47
CA ALA A 382 -4.80 4.30 17.85
C ALA A 382 -5.43 5.64 18.29
N ARG A 383 -4.82 6.78 17.94
CA ARG A 383 -5.41 8.12 18.18
C ARG A 383 -6.78 8.27 17.52
N ALA A 384 -6.92 7.81 16.27
CA ALA A 384 -8.18 7.88 15.55
C ALA A 384 -9.26 7.01 16.23
N HIS A 385 -8.92 5.76 16.58
CA HIS A 385 -9.85 4.90 17.31
C HIS A 385 -10.24 5.43 18.70
N LEU A 386 -9.32 6.11 19.40
CA LEU A 386 -9.63 6.78 20.66
C LEU A 386 -10.72 7.84 20.46
N GLN A 387 -10.59 8.70 19.45
CA GLN A 387 -11.54 9.78 19.17
C GLN A 387 -12.90 9.30 18.66
N VAL A 388 -12.96 8.13 18.00
CA VAL A 388 -14.25 7.54 17.58
C VAL A 388 -14.94 6.83 18.74
N SER A 389 -14.17 6.34 19.72
CA SER A 389 -14.69 5.53 20.83
C SER A 389 -15.25 6.37 21.99
N PHE A 390 -14.71 7.58 22.19
CA PHE A 390 -15.04 8.51 23.30
C PHE A 390 -15.31 9.90 22.76
#